data_AF-A0A2A2JQ04-F1
#
_entry.id   AF-A0A2A2JQ04-F1
#
_cell.length_a   1.000
_cell.length_b   1.000
_cell.length_c   1.000
_cell.angle_alpha   90.00
_cell.angle_beta   90.00
_cell.angle_gamma   90.00
#
_symmetry.space_group_name_H-M   'P 1'
#
loop_
_entity.id
_entity.type
_entity.pdbx_description
1 polymer ?
#
loop_
_entity_poly.entity_id
_entity_poly.type
_entity_poly.pdbx_seq_one_letter_code
_entity_poly.pdbx_strand_id
1 'polypeptide(L)'
;MGQNHRRLGFAFGAKQFLVSIFSFATILLNFNFPSTLAAKEVSCHDCVGDDCLQDFCKGDYCMVTKYEQKWYPYKTKGPAVVKGCLSGDLIKDDVDNKCITLENGNRLTCFCRNKNECNAGKSLSKLKEETVKLVKCECQGKHCNGRDSCIGEICSWSQHVDTKKIEKGCVNASIPILKQRIIGACISPPITGFMHQGLGKKIDDLMSIESCYCDERYCNSERPFKESEEKGEDDEECPAHVMAIVAQTEKKSEKVKCIGQFCYTVSVNATDLGPMQKYRAKGCLTFDEEYKLPEEFEPTGCGIFKGGGVEVELCLSTKNKRAIDRVRAQEKVNPVEEEEEEEKEKEEEQEERKEEREEERGKSPKEEEKSRRESSGEKNDKKKGKAKAPSYIFDKTPTQAPIPDDSNTTMVAVFVLIILCILGSGIVWKFELHKKLKRGNYDSVAGG
;
A
#
# COMPACT_ATOMS: atom_id res chain seq x y z
N MET A 1 61.58 49.71 56.20
CA MET A 1 60.11 49.89 56.21
C MET A 1 59.68 50.06 54.76
N GLY A 2 58.75 49.35 54.14
CA GLY A 2 57.85 48.26 54.45
C GLY A 2 57.01 48.01 53.18
N GLN A 3 56.62 46.76 52.96
CA GLN A 3 55.51 46.27 52.11
C GLN A 3 55.17 46.96 50.77
N ASN A 4 55.22 46.19 49.68
CA ASN A 4 54.02 45.75 48.95
C ASN A 4 54.40 44.96 47.69
N HIS A 5 53.80 43.77 47.51
CA HIS A 5 53.07 43.39 46.29
C HIS A 5 52.51 41.97 46.46
N ARG A 6 51.18 41.89 46.53
CA ARG A 6 50.37 40.68 46.34
C ARG A 6 49.59 40.81 45.03
N ARG A 7 49.26 39.63 44.50
CA ARG A 7 48.29 39.29 43.43
C ARG A 7 48.90 39.14 42.03
N LEU A 8 49.02 37.89 41.59
CA LEU A 8 48.40 37.39 40.35
C LEU A 8 48.63 35.87 40.29
N GLY A 9 47.57 35.06 40.27
CA GLY A 9 47.73 33.61 40.21
C GLY A 9 46.45 32.80 40.40
N PHE A 10 45.33 33.22 39.81
CA PHE A 10 44.10 32.42 39.76
C PHE A 10 43.33 32.76 38.48
N ALA A 11 43.83 32.35 37.32
CA ALA A 11 43.11 32.56 36.05
C ALA A 11 43.39 31.53 34.95
N PHE A 12 44.18 30.48 35.21
CA PHE A 12 44.59 29.54 34.15
C PHE A 12 43.93 28.15 34.19
N GLY A 13 43.22 27.78 35.26
CA GLY A 13 42.60 26.45 35.39
C GLY A 13 41.23 26.28 34.71
N ALA A 14 40.46 27.35 34.54
CA ALA A 14 39.05 27.24 34.12
C ALA A 14 38.87 27.09 32.59
N LYS A 15 39.81 27.59 31.78
CA LYS A 15 39.71 27.52 30.31
C LYS A 15 40.00 26.13 29.75
N GLN A 16 40.90 25.36 30.37
CA GLN A 16 41.24 24.02 29.89
C GLN A 16 40.11 23.01 30.14
N PHE A 17 39.34 23.19 31.22
CA PHE A 17 38.25 22.29 31.60
C PHE A 17 37.01 22.47 30.71
N LEU A 18 36.70 23.71 30.32
CA LEU A 18 35.55 24.02 29.44
C LEU A 18 35.73 23.48 28.02
N VAL A 19 36.95 23.52 27.47
CA VAL A 19 37.23 22.98 26.12
C VAL A 19 37.05 21.46 26.08
N SER A 20 37.45 20.76 27.16
CA SER A 20 37.31 19.30 27.24
C SER A 20 35.85 18.86 27.41
N ILE A 21 35.03 19.63 28.14
CA ILE A 21 33.59 19.35 28.29
C ILE A 21 32.85 19.59 26.97
N PHE A 22 33.18 20.65 26.22
CA PHE A 22 32.57 20.91 24.91
C PHE A 22 32.91 19.82 23.89
N SER A 23 34.14 19.32 23.84
CA SER A 23 34.49 18.20 22.95
C SER A 23 33.78 16.90 23.31
N PHE A 24 33.61 16.59 24.61
CA PHE A 24 32.86 15.40 25.03
C PHE A 24 31.34 15.52 24.77
N ALA A 25 30.75 16.70 24.98
CA ALA A 25 29.35 16.95 24.67
C ALA A 25 29.06 16.85 23.17
N THR A 26 29.97 17.30 22.31
CA THR A 26 29.83 17.20 20.85
C THR A 26 29.96 15.75 20.35
N ILE A 27 30.80 14.93 20.99
CA ILE A 27 30.92 13.50 20.67
C ILE A 27 29.68 12.74 21.16
N LEU A 28 29.17 13.04 22.35
CA LEU A 28 27.96 12.40 22.89
C LEU A 28 26.67 12.82 22.15
N LEU A 29 26.61 14.04 21.61
CA LEU A 29 25.51 14.49 20.74
C LEU A 29 25.56 13.82 19.36
N ASN A 30 26.73 13.42 18.86
CA ASN A 30 26.84 12.66 17.61
C ASN A 30 26.63 11.14 17.78
N PHE A 31 26.76 10.61 19.00
CA PHE A 31 26.52 9.18 19.28
C PHE A 31 25.10 8.85 19.78
N ASN A 32 24.28 9.86 20.12
CA ASN A 32 22.89 9.68 20.58
C ASN A 32 21.82 10.16 19.60
N PHE A 33 22.19 10.54 18.37
CA PHE A 33 21.22 10.41 17.29
C PHE A 33 21.24 8.94 16.89
N PRO A 34 20.21 8.13 17.22
CA PRO A 34 20.03 6.89 16.47
C PRO A 34 20.05 7.31 15.02
N SER A 35 21.09 6.87 14.30
CA SER A 35 21.15 7.01 12.86
C SER A 35 19.79 6.53 12.38
N THR A 36 19.04 7.48 11.80
CA THR A 36 17.88 7.25 10.93
C THR A 36 17.68 5.77 10.68
N LEU A 37 16.60 5.20 11.23
CA LEU A 37 16.05 3.91 10.82
C LEU A 37 16.17 3.86 9.30
N ALA A 38 17.24 3.25 8.79
CA ALA A 38 17.39 3.06 7.37
C ALA A 38 16.24 2.14 7.04
N ALA A 39 15.26 2.65 6.27
CA ALA A 39 14.15 1.87 5.77
C ALA A 39 14.75 0.55 5.27
N LYS A 40 14.40 -0.53 5.97
CA LYS A 40 15.04 -1.83 5.76
C LYS A 40 14.59 -2.32 4.39
N GLU A 41 15.48 -2.16 3.41
CA GLU A 41 15.31 -2.67 2.06
C GLU A 41 15.19 -4.20 2.13
N VAL A 42 14.14 -4.74 1.49
CA VAL A 42 13.84 -6.17 1.44
C VAL A 42 14.18 -6.73 0.05
N SER A 43 14.78 -7.92 0.02
CA SER A 43 15.01 -8.65 -1.23
C SER A 43 13.76 -9.44 -1.60
N CYS A 44 13.29 -9.34 -2.84
CA CYS A 44 12.04 -9.90 -3.32
C CYS A 44 12.27 -10.78 -4.54
N HIS A 45 11.44 -11.81 -4.73
CA HIS A 45 11.41 -12.50 -6.02
C HIS A 45 10.90 -11.56 -7.11
N ASP A 46 11.60 -11.55 -8.24
CA ASP A 46 11.29 -10.78 -9.44
C ASP A 46 11.00 -11.77 -10.57
N CYS A 47 9.73 -12.02 -10.89
CA CYS A 47 9.40 -12.93 -12.00
C CYS A 47 7.95 -12.81 -12.48
N VAL A 48 7.65 -13.52 -13.57
CA VAL A 48 6.30 -13.77 -14.06
C VAL A 48 5.89 -15.20 -13.67
N GLY A 49 4.71 -15.35 -13.06
CA GLY A 49 4.15 -16.62 -12.61
C GLY A 49 4.38 -16.90 -11.12
N ASP A 50 3.98 -18.10 -10.69
CA ASP A 50 4.07 -18.52 -9.28
C ASP A 50 5.47 -19.01 -8.90
N ASP A 51 6.21 -19.59 -9.84
CA ASP A 51 7.51 -20.22 -9.63
C ASP A 51 8.64 -19.35 -10.19
N CYS A 52 9.30 -18.58 -9.31
CA CYS A 52 10.45 -17.77 -9.69
C CYS A 52 11.77 -18.55 -9.53
N LEU A 53 12.66 -18.44 -10.51
CA LEU A 53 14.02 -18.99 -10.44
C LEU A 53 15.03 -17.84 -10.29
N GLN A 54 15.63 -17.70 -9.11
CA GLN A 54 16.82 -16.87 -8.77
C GLN A 54 16.86 -15.39 -9.19
N ASP A 55 15.83 -14.86 -9.82
CA ASP A 55 15.72 -13.43 -10.10
C ASP A 55 15.18 -12.70 -8.88
N PHE A 56 15.91 -11.66 -8.48
CA PHE A 56 15.61 -10.87 -7.30
C PHE A 56 15.72 -9.39 -7.60
N CYS A 57 14.86 -8.63 -6.94
CA CYS A 57 14.95 -7.19 -6.89
C CYS A 57 14.88 -6.72 -5.44
N LYS A 58 15.24 -5.45 -5.21
CA LYS A 58 15.24 -4.87 -3.88
C LYS A 58 14.36 -3.64 -3.84
N GLY A 59 13.65 -3.47 -2.73
CA GLY A 59 12.79 -2.32 -2.50
C GLY A 59 12.29 -2.25 -1.07
N ASP A 60 11.38 -1.33 -0.80
CA ASP A 60 10.77 -1.14 0.51
C ASP A 60 9.81 -2.28 0.87
N TYR A 61 9.09 -2.82 -0.12
CA TYR A 61 8.16 -3.94 0.02
C TYR A 61 8.32 -4.95 -1.12
N CYS A 62 8.03 -6.21 -0.85
CA CYS A 62 7.75 -7.19 -1.88
C CYS A 62 6.27 -7.20 -2.23
N MET A 63 6.00 -7.37 -3.52
CA MET A 63 4.66 -7.30 -4.06
C MET A 63 4.41 -8.47 -5.00
N VAL A 64 3.18 -8.99 -4.97
CA VAL A 64 2.65 -9.93 -5.96
C VAL A 64 1.37 -9.33 -6.50
N THR A 65 1.21 -9.29 -7.82
CA THR A 65 -0.02 -8.76 -8.44
C THR A 65 -0.29 -9.40 -9.81
N LYS A 66 -1.43 -9.08 -10.42
CA LYS A 66 -1.81 -9.57 -11.75
C LYS A 66 -1.71 -8.46 -12.78
N TYR A 67 -0.67 -8.47 -13.60
CA TYR A 67 -0.52 -7.51 -14.69
C TYR A 67 -1.20 -7.99 -15.98
N GLU A 68 -2.00 -7.14 -16.63
CA GLU A 68 -2.60 -7.41 -17.92
C GLU A 68 -2.40 -6.19 -18.83
N GLN A 69 -1.80 -6.41 -19.99
CA GLN A 69 -1.83 -5.38 -21.03
C GLN A 69 -3.23 -5.36 -21.64
N LYS A 70 -3.86 -4.19 -21.67
CA LYS A 70 -5.05 -3.96 -22.49
C LYS A 70 -4.86 -2.65 -23.24
N TRP A 71 -4.66 -2.76 -24.55
CA TRP A 71 -4.61 -1.61 -25.45
C TRP A 71 -5.46 -1.90 -26.67
N TYR A 72 -6.55 -1.15 -26.86
CA TYR A 72 -7.38 -1.31 -28.05
C TYR A 72 -6.62 -0.85 -29.31
N PRO A 73 -6.59 -1.62 -30.42
CA PRO A 73 -7.34 -2.85 -30.71
C PRO A 73 -6.53 -4.16 -30.57
N TYR A 74 -5.36 -4.15 -29.93
CA TYR A 74 -4.47 -5.31 -29.88
C TYR A 74 -5.00 -6.40 -28.93
N LYS A 75 -5.05 -7.64 -29.41
CA LYS A 75 -5.32 -8.81 -28.57
C LYS A 75 -4.14 -9.05 -27.63
N THR A 76 -4.44 -9.34 -26.37
CA THR A 76 -3.43 -9.56 -25.34
C THR A 76 -3.48 -10.99 -24.82
N LYS A 77 -2.40 -11.44 -24.19
CA LYS A 77 -2.23 -12.84 -23.71
C LYS A 77 -3.04 -13.15 -22.44
N GLY A 78 -3.84 -12.20 -21.95
CA GLY A 78 -4.53 -12.27 -20.66
C GLY A 78 -3.66 -11.80 -19.49
N PRO A 79 -4.19 -11.81 -18.26
CA PRO A 79 -3.48 -11.40 -17.07
C PRO A 79 -2.36 -12.40 -16.71
N ALA A 80 -1.21 -11.88 -16.32
CA ALA A 80 -0.07 -12.64 -15.80
C ALA A 80 0.19 -12.26 -14.35
N VAL A 81 0.44 -13.24 -13.49
CA VAL A 81 0.95 -12.96 -12.14
C VAL A 81 2.37 -12.43 -12.26
N VAL A 82 2.65 -11.29 -11.64
CA VAL A 82 3.98 -10.69 -11.57
C VAL A 82 4.37 -10.51 -10.13
N LYS A 83 5.63 -10.84 -9.82
CA LYS A 83 6.26 -10.68 -8.52
C LYS A 83 7.38 -9.68 -8.66
N GLY A 84 7.53 -8.82 -7.66
CA GLY A 84 8.52 -7.77 -7.71
C GLY A 84 8.66 -7.02 -6.40
N CYS A 85 9.29 -5.87 -6.50
CA CYS A 85 9.55 -4.94 -5.42
C CYS A 85 8.82 -3.64 -5.69
N LEU A 86 8.40 -3.03 -4.59
CA LEU A 86 7.65 -1.79 -4.51
C LEU A 86 8.48 -0.82 -3.68
N SER A 87 8.62 0.42 -4.16
CA SER A 87 9.43 1.45 -3.46
C SER A 87 8.94 2.86 -3.74
N GLY A 88 9.33 3.80 -2.89
CA GLY A 88 9.10 5.23 -3.09
C GLY A 88 8.19 5.87 -2.06
N ASP A 89 8.19 7.20 -2.02
CA ASP A 89 7.54 8.04 -1.01
C ASP A 89 6.03 8.19 -1.19
N LEU A 90 5.45 7.60 -2.24
CA LEU A 90 3.99 7.46 -2.34
C LEU A 90 3.44 6.36 -1.41
N ILE A 91 4.27 5.41 -0.97
CA ILE A 91 3.86 4.29 -0.12
C ILE A 91 4.28 4.59 1.31
N LYS A 92 3.41 4.33 2.28
CA LYS A 92 3.74 4.54 3.70
C LYS A 92 4.83 3.58 4.18
N ASP A 93 5.55 3.97 5.22
CA ASP A 93 6.65 3.19 5.79
C ASP A 93 6.18 1.97 6.61
N ASP A 94 4.90 1.88 6.93
CA ASP A 94 4.29 0.91 7.85
C ASP A 94 3.12 0.12 7.23
N VAL A 95 3.18 -0.15 5.92
CA VAL A 95 2.16 -0.98 5.24
C VAL A 95 2.14 -2.40 5.82
N ASP A 96 0.93 -2.83 6.16
CA ASP A 96 0.67 -4.16 6.69
C ASP A 96 1.01 -5.30 5.73
N ASN A 97 1.47 -6.43 6.29
CA ASN A 97 1.74 -7.63 5.52
C ASN A 97 0.42 -8.37 5.25
N LYS A 98 -0.21 -8.09 4.11
CA LYS A 98 -1.52 -8.65 3.75
C LYS A 98 -1.63 -9.06 2.28
N CYS A 99 -2.64 -9.88 2.00
CA CYS A 99 -3.08 -10.26 0.67
C CYS A 99 -4.53 -9.83 0.47
N ILE A 100 -4.80 -9.10 -0.61
CA ILE A 100 -6.13 -8.79 -1.09
C ILE A 100 -6.62 -9.96 -1.96
N THR A 101 -7.71 -10.59 -1.56
CA THR A 101 -8.32 -11.76 -2.22
C THR A 101 -9.75 -11.45 -2.66
N LEU A 102 -10.20 -12.14 -3.71
CA LEU A 102 -11.62 -12.20 -4.05
C LEU A 102 -12.33 -13.23 -3.15
N GLU A 103 -13.65 -13.13 -3.04
CA GLU A 103 -14.49 -14.10 -2.30
C GLU A 103 -14.29 -15.56 -2.73
N ASN A 104 -13.92 -15.78 -4.00
CA ASN A 104 -13.62 -17.12 -4.52
C ASN A 104 -12.19 -17.62 -4.18
N GLY A 105 -11.45 -16.91 -3.32
CA GLY A 105 -10.10 -17.23 -2.89
C GLY A 105 -8.99 -16.82 -3.86
N ASN A 106 -9.32 -16.21 -4.99
CA ASN A 106 -8.29 -15.75 -5.94
C ASN A 106 -7.57 -14.51 -5.41
N ARG A 107 -6.26 -14.62 -5.19
CA ARG A 107 -5.41 -13.47 -4.84
C ARG A 107 -5.37 -12.45 -5.98
N LEU A 108 -5.66 -11.20 -5.64
CA LEU A 108 -5.46 -10.04 -6.51
C LEU A 108 -4.06 -9.50 -6.31
N THR A 109 -3.67 -9.28 -5.06
CA THR A 109 -2.41 -8.65 -4.70
C THR A 109 -1.95 -9.00 -3.30
N CYS A 110 -0.65 -9.03 -3.07
CA CYS A 110 -0.08 -9.14 -1.73
C CYS A 110 1.07 -8.16 -1.53
N PHE A 111 1.19 -7.65 -0.32
CA PHE A 111 2.29 -6.79 0.15
C PHE A 111 2.97 -7.45 1.34
N CYS A 112 4.30 -7.42 1.39
CA CYS A 112 5.04 -7.88 2.56
C CYS A 112 6.44 -7.26 2.64
N ARG A 113 6.92 -7.10 3.87
CA ARG A 113 8.27 -6.58 4.21
C ARG A 113 8.94 -7.34 5.35
N ASN A 114 8.20 -8.22 6.02
CA ASN A 114 8.64 -8.92 7.23
C ASN A 114 9.93 -9.75 7.07
N LYS A 115 10.27 -10.21 5.87
CA LYS A 115 11.50 -10.96 5.57
C LYS A 115 11.83 -10.89 4.09
N ASN A 116 13.09 -11.18 3.76
CA ASN A 116 13.50 -11.43 2.38
C ASN A 116 12.65 -12.57 1.79
N GLU A 117 12.30 -12.41 0.52
CA GLU A 117 11.56 -13.38 -0.29
C GLU A 117 10.19 -13.72 0.34
N CYS A 118 9.59 -12.76 1.05
CA CYS A 118 8.26 -12.93 1.62
C CYS A 118 7.16 -13.10 0.55
N ASN A 119 7.43 -12.72 -0.71
CA ASN A 119 6.56 -12.95 -1.86
C ASN A 119 6.69 -14.37 -2.49
N ALA A 120 7.42 -15.29 -1.84
CA ALA A 120 7.43 -16.70 -2.20
C ALA A 120 6.09 -17.39 -1.85
N GLY A 121 5.64 -18.36 -2.65
CA GLY A 121 4.32 -18.99 -2.50
C GLY A 121 4.00 -19.51 -1.09
N LYS A 122 4.96 -20.18 -0.43
CA LYS A 122 4.81 -20.68 0.96
C LYS A 122 4.74 -19.58 2.03
N SER A 123 5.28 -18.40 1.72
CA SER A 123 5.27 -17.25 2.62
C SER A 123 3.95 -16.48 2.49
N LEU A 124 3.44 -16.35 1.26
CA LEU A 124 2.16 -15.69 0.97
C LEU A 124 0.98 -16.33 1.68
N SER A 125 0.95 -17.67 1.79
CA SER A 125 -0.14 -18.39 2.48
C SER A 125 -0.22 -18.13 4.00
N LYS A 126 0.72 -17.38 4.56
CA LYS A 126 0.77 -17.02 5.98
C LYS A 126 0.40 -15.55 6.23
N LEU A 127 0.20 -14.77 5.18
CA LEU A 127 -0.19 -13.37 5.29
C LEU A 127 -1.67 -13.27 5.67
N LYS A 128 -2.05 -12.18 6.33
CA LYS A 128 -3.47 -11.86 6.58
C LYS A 128 -4.16 -11.70 5.23
N GLU A 129 -5.32 -12.31 5.05
CA GLU A 129 -6.12 -12.15 3.84
C GLU A 129 -7.26 -11.15 4.11
N GLU A 130 -7.40 -10.19 3.22
CA GLU A 130 -8.47 -9.19 3.19
C GLU A 130 -9.31 -9.47 1.95
N THR A 131 -10.59 -9.79 2.15
CA THR A 131 -11.48 -10.19 1.06
C THR A 131 -12.19 -8.97 0.52
N VAL A 132 -12.10 -8.73 -0.79
CA VAL A 132 -12.81 -7.66 -1.48
C VAL A 132 -13.88 -8.23 -2.41
N LYS A 133 -15.03 -7.56 -2.44
CA LYS A 133 -16.15 -7.92 -3.32
C LYS A 133 -15.92 -7.36 -4.72
N LEU A 134 -16.33 -8.11 -5.73
CA LEU A 134 -16.42 -7.57 -7.09
C LEU A 134 -17.68 -6.70 -7.19
N VAL A 135 -17.56 -5.61 -7.93
CA VAL A 135 -18.63 -4.62 -8.07
C VAL A 135 -19.37 -4.85 -9.37
N LYS A 136 -20.70 -4.74 -9.32
CA LYS A 136 -21.56 -4.78 -10.51
C LYS A 136 -21.73 -3.36 -11.02
N CYS A 137 -21.37 -3.11 -12.27
CA CYS A 137 -21.38 -1.78 -12.89
C CYS A 137 -22.33 -1.73 -14.08
N GLU A 138 -22.75 -0.52 -14.47
CA GLU A 138 -23.40 -0.30 -15.75
C GLU A 138 -22.37 -0.44 -16.87
N CYS A 139 -22.76 -1.08 -17.98
CA CYS A 139 -21.93 -1.23 -19.15
C CYS A 139 -22.61 -0.59 -20.36
N GLN A 140 -21.94 0.41 -20.94
CA GLN A 140 -22.37 1.11 -22.13
C GLN A 140 -21.19 1.32 -23.07
N GLY A 141 -21.23 0.70 -24.25
CA GLY A 141 -20.18 0.86 -25.26
C GLY A 141 -19.94 -0.40 -26.07
N LYS A 142 -19.00 -0.33 -27.03
CA LYS A 142 -18.69 -1.48 -27.90
C LYS A 142 -18.06 -2.63 -27.14
N HIS A 143 -17.32 -2.35 -26.07
CA HIS A 143 -16.68 -3.34 -25.20
C HIS A 143 -17.68 -4.21 -24.41
N CYS A 144 -18.92 -3.78 -24.28
CA CYS A 144 -19.94 -4.49 -23.51
C CYS A 144 -20.52 -5.72 -24.24
N ASN A 145 -20.33 -5.82 -25.57
CA ASN A 145 -20.84 -6.91 -26.41
C ASN A 145 -22.36 -7.15 -26.22
N GLY A 146 -23.14 -6.08 -26.09
CA GLY A 146 -24.60 -6.15 -25.93
C GLY A 146 -25.09 -6.39 -24.50
N ARG A 147 -24.19 -6.52 -23.51
CA ARG A 147 -24.57 -6.56 -22.09
C ARG A 147 -24.81 -5.15 -21.55
N ASP A 148 -25.79 -5.02 -20.68
CA ASP A 148 -26.13 -3.79 -19.94
C ASP A 148 -25.29 -3.57 -18.68
N SER A 149 -24.61 -4.63 -18.24
CA SER A 149 -23.87 -4.66 -17.00
C SER A 149 -22.64 -5.54 -17.10
N CYS A 150 -21.69 -5.29 -16.21
CA CYS A 150 -20.47 -6.08 -16.06
C CYS A 150 -20.14 -6.23 -14.58
N ILE A 151 -19.25 -7.18 -14.27
CA ILE A 151 -18.71 -7.40 -12.93
C ILE A 151 -17.19 -7.23 -13.03
N GLY A 152 -16.61 -6.42 -12.16
CA GLY A 152 -15.17 -6.16 -12.14
C GLY A 152 -14.71 -5.62 -10.79
N GLU A 153 -13.47 -5.16 -10.74
CA GLU A 153 -12.90 -4.65 -9.48
C GLU A 153 -13.32 -3.22 -9.18
N ILE A 154 -13.50 -2.39 -10.20
CA ILE A 154 -13.98 -1.01 -10.09
C ILE A 154 -14.90 -0.68 -11.26
N CYS A 155 -15.87 0.18 -11.04
CA CYS A 155 -16.70 0.77 -12.08
C CYS A 155 -15.99 1.95 -12.72
N SER A 156 -16.33 2.21 -13.98
CA SER A 156 -15.74 3.28 -14.77
C SER A 156 -16.79 3.99 -15.58
N TRP A 157 -16.68 5.31 -15.58
CA TRP A 157 -17.43 6.22 -16.43
C TRP A 157 -16.41 7.05 -17.21
N SER A 158 -16.53 7.13 -18.52
CA SER A 158 -15.62 7.92 -19.34
C SER A 158 -16.39 8.75 -20.34
N GLN A 159 -15.96 9.99 -20.53
CA GLN A 159 -16.57 10.89 -21.49
C GLN A 159 -15.51 11.56 -22.36
N HIS A 160 -15.80 11.63 -23.65
CA HIS A 160 -15.08 12.52 -24.54
C HIS A 160 -15.62 13.94 -24.37
N VAL A 161 -14.79 14.87 -23.89
CA VAL A 161 -15.16 16.23 -23.49
C VAL A 161 -15.81 17.00 -24.64
N ASP A 162 -15.25 16.92 -25.86
CA ASP A 162 -15.78 17.65 -27.02
C ASP A 162 -17.06 17.04 -27.60
N THR A 163 -17.08 15.72 -27.81
CA THR A 163 -18.22 15.04 -28.48
C THR A 163 -19.34 14.65 -27.53
N LYS A 164 -19.13 14.78 -26.22
CA LYS A 164 -20.02 14.34 -25.14
C LYS A 164 -20.38 12.84 -25.20
N LYS A 165 -19.65 12.05 -25.99
CA LYS A 165 -19.85 10.61 -26.06
C LYS A 165 -19.38 9.97 -24.74
N ILE A 166 -20.24 9.16 -24.15
CA ILE A 166 -20.00 8.45 -22.89
C ILE A 166 -19.80 6.96 -23.17
N GLU A 167 -18.83 6.36 -22.47
CA GLU A 167 -18.69 4.90 -22.34
C GLU A 167 -18.58 4.55 -20.86
N LYS A 168 -19.22 3.44 -20.47
CA LYS A 168 -19.29 2.94 -19.10
C LYS A 168 -18.89 1.47 -19.06
N GLY A 169 -18.27 1.02 -17.99
CA GLY A 169 -18.02 -0.40 -17.80
C GLY A 169 -17.18 -0.71 -16.57
N CYS A 170 -16.54 -1.86 -16.61
CA CYS A 170 -15.75 -2.39 -15.50
C CYS A 170 -14.27 -2.34 -15.83
N VAL A 171 -13.47 -2.04 -14.82
CA VAL A 171 -12.02 -2.08 -14.91
C VAL A 171 -11.50 -3.11 -13.91
N ASN A 172 -10.63 -3.99 -14.39
CA ASN A 172 -9.81 -4.86 -13.54
C ASN A 172 -8.41 -4.28 -13.57
N ALA A 173 -8.10 -3.43 -12.59
CA ALA A 173 -6.87 -2.67 -12.59
C ALA A 173 -5.72 -3.59 -12.19
N SER A 174 -4.82 -3.81 -13.15
CA SER A 174 -3.80 -4.85 -13.08
C SER A 174 -2.57 -4.50 -12.21
N ILE A 175 -2.53 -3.29 -11.66
CA ILE A 175 -1.43 -2.81 -10.81
C ILE A 175 -2.03 -2.06 -9.61
N PRO A 176 -1.85 -2.55 -8.38
CA PRO A 176 -2.44 -2.01 -7.16
C PRO A 176 -2.13 -0.55 -6.89
N ILE A 177 -0.89 -0.10 -7.11
CA ILE A 177 -0.54 1.32 -6.97
C ILE A 177 -1.42 2.17 -7.88
N LEU A 178 -1.69 1.73 -9.10
CA LEU A 178 -2.60 2.45 -9.99
C LEU A 178 -4.04 2.29 -9.52
N LYS A 179 -4.49 1.06 -9.22
CA LYS A 179 -5.86 0.75 -8.82
C LYS A 179 -6.32 1.57 -7.62
N GLN A 180 -5.61 1.47 -6.50
CA GLN A 180 -6.01 2.08 -5.24
C GLN A 180 -5.91 3.61 -5.28
N ARG A 181 -5.12 4.17 -6.20
CA ARG A 181 -4.97 5.62 -6.37
C ARG A 181 -5.97 6.27 -7.31
N ILE A 182 -6.77 5.50 -8.04
CA ILE A 182 -7.75 6.04 -9.00
C ILE A 182 -9.20 5.86 -8.55
N ILE A 183 -9.46 4.93 -7.63
CA ILE A 183 -10.80 4.79 -7.02
C ILE A 183 -11.16 6.13 -6.38
N GLY A 184 -12.40 6.58 -6.55
CA GLY A 184 -12.84 7.88 -6.03
C GLY A 184 -12.29 9.09 -6.78
N ALA A 185 -11.78 8.93 -8.02
CA ALA A 185 -11.19 10.04 -8.76
C ALA A 185 -11.68 10.15 -10.21
N CYS A 186 -11.78 11.38 -10.71
CA CYS A 186 -11.85 11.71 -12.14
C CYS A 186 -10.47 12.15 -12.65
N ILE A 187 -10.10 11.70 -13.84
CA ILE A 187 -8.73 11.77 -14.35
C ILE A 187 -8.72 12.19 -15.81
N SER A 188 -7.82 13.12 -16.18
CA SER A 188 -7.62 13.52 -17.57
C SER A 188 -6.14 13.80 -17.88
N PRO A 189 -5.57 13.21 -18.96
CA PRO A 189 -6.11 12.11 -19.75
C PRO A 189 -6.16 10.80 -18.92
N PRO A 190 -6.65 9.69 -19.47
CA PRO A 190 -6.63 8.39 -18.78
C PRO A 190 -5.21 7.91 -18.42
N ILE A 191 -5.01 7.35 -17.22
CA ILE A 191 -3.69 6.88 -16.72
C ILE A 191 -3.17 5.64 -17.47
N THR A 192 -4.04 4.90 -18.14
CA THR A 192 -3.63 3.76 -18.98
C THR A 192 -4.47 3.70 -20.25
N GLY A 193 -4.00 2.97 -21.26
CA GLY A 193 -4.78 2.73 -22.49
C GLY A 193 -6.04 1.91 -22.33
N PHE A 194 -6.26 1.29 -21.18
CA PHE A 194 -7.47 0.51 -20.92
C PHE A 194 -8.62 1.39 -20.44
N MET A 195 -8.26 2.52 -19.83
CA MET A 195 -9.14 3.36 -19.04
C MET A 195 -10.12 4.20 -19.87
N HIS A 196 -9.95 4.26 -21.19
CA HIS A 196 -10.79 5.03 -22.10
C HIS A 196 -11.84 4.21 -22.87
N GLN A 197 -11.91 2.88 -22.66
CA GLN A 197 -12.93 1.95 -23.16
C GLN A 197 -13.22 1.89 -24.67
N GLY A 198 -12.42 2.59 -25.48
CA GLY A 198 -12.61 2.69 -26.94
C GLY A 198 -13.13 4.05 -27.42
N LEU A 199 -13.31 5.02 -26.51
CA LEU A 199 -13.56 6.43 -26.87
C LEU A 199 -12.44 7.00 -27.72
N GLY A 200 -11.18 6.84 -27.29
CA GLY A 200 -10.01 7.23 -28.05
C GLY A 200 -9.66 6.21 -29.13
N LYS A 201 -9.54 6.66 -30.38
CA LYS A 201 -9.03 5.86 -31.51
C LYS A 201 -7.59 6.21 -31.85
N LYS A 202 -7.21 7.46 -31.62
CA LYS A 202 -5.87 8.00 -31.78
C LYS A 202 -5.33 8.46 -30.42
N ILE A 203 -4.02 8.67 -30.35
CA ILE A 203 -3.37 9.10 -29.11
C ILE A 203 -3.80 10.51 -28.70
N ASP A 204 -4.06 11.40 -29.67
CA ASP A 204 -4.54 12.76 -29.41
C ASP A 204 -5.96 12.78 -28.82
N ASP A 205 -6.82 11.85 -29.23
CA ASP A 205 -8.19 11.73 -28.69
C ASP A 205 -8.17 11.54 -27.17
N LEU A 206 -7.10 10.94 -26.62
CA LEU A 206 -6.96 10.70 -25.18
C LEU A 206 -6.90 12.01 -24.37
N MET A 207 -6.43 13.10 -24.99
CA MET A 207 -6.32 14.40 -24.35
C MET A 207 -7.68 15.06 -24.09
N SER A 208 -8.70 14.63 -24.82
CA SER A 208 -10.09 15.09 -24.66
C SER A 208 -10.95 14.08 -23.92
N ILE A 209 -10.36 13.17 -23.13
CA ILE A 209 -11.11 12.17 -22.37
C ILE A 209 -10.92 12.42 -20.87
N GLU A 210 -12.06 12.45 -20.18
CA GLU A 210 -12.15 12.34 -18.73
C GLU A 210 -12.62 10.92 -18.39
N SER A 211 -11.99 10.31 -17.39
CA SER A 211 -12.39 9.01 -16.86
C SER A 211 -12.48 9.05 -15.34
N CYS A 212 -13.61 8.61 -14.80
CA CYS A 212 -13.90 8.57 -13.37
C CYS A 212 -14.11 7.12 -12.90
N TYR A 213 -13.64 6.79 -11.69
CA TYR A 213 -13.71 5.44 -11.13
C TYR A 213 -14.30 5.42 -9.74
N CYS A 214 -15.16 4.44 -9.48
CA CYS A 214 -15.83 4.23 -8.20
C CYS A 214 -15.99 2.73 -7.97
N ASP A 215 -16.19 2.31 -6.73
CA ASP A 215 -16.21 0.91 -6.27
C ASP A 215 -17.53 0.53 -5.59
N GLU A 216 -18.58 1.29 -5.82
CA GLU A 216 -19.93 0.95 -5.41
C GLU A 216 -20.76 0.32 -6.54
N ARG A 217 -21.83 -0.39 -6.16
CA ARG A 217 -22.72 -1.04 -7.11
C ARG A 217 -23.43 0.01 -8.00
N TYR A 218 -23.24 -0.08 -9.32
CA TYR A 218 -23.81 0.83 -10.32
C TYR A 218 -23.48 2.33 -10.12
N CYS A 219 -22.42 2.66 -9.39
CA CYS A 219 -22.00 4.06 -9.16
C CYS A 219 -21.59 4.81 -10.45
N ASN A 220 -21.30 4.08 -11.53
CA ASN A 220 -21.00 4.65 -12.85
C ASN A 220 -22.23 4.87 -13.74
N SER A 221 -23.43 4.78 -13.17
CA SER A 221 -24.67 5.03 -13.92
C SER A 221 -24.82 6.49 -14.34
N GLU A 222 -24.27 7.40 -13.54
CA GLU A 222 -24.03 8.79 -13.91
C GLU A 222 -22.54 9.11 -13.79
N ARG A 223 -22.14 10.37 -14.02
CA ARG A 223 -20.78 10.80 -13.69
C ARG A 223 -20.64 10.68 -12.16
N PRO A 224 -19.76 9.80 -11.64
CA PRO A 224 -19.78 9.41 -10.22
C PRO A 224 -19.60 10.56 -9.23
N PHE A 225 -18.91 11.62 -9.64
CA PHE A 225 -18.56 12.73 -8.76
C PHE A 225 -19.17 14.00 -9.31
N LYS A 226 -19.73 14.83 -8.44
CA LYS A 226 -20.18 16.17 -8.83
C LYS A 226 -18.93 17.05 -9.02
N GLU A 227 -18.93 17.91 -10.04
CA GLU A 227 -17.93 18.98 -10.04
C GLU A 227 -18.22 19.85 -8.82
N SER A 228 -17.23 20.05 -7.94
CA SER A 228 -17.40 20.92 -6.79
C SER A 228 -17.90 22.29 -7.25
N GLU A 229 -18.89 22.84 -6.55
CA GLU A 229 -19.38 24.20 -6.83
C GLU A 229 -18.25 25.24 -6.68
N GLU A 230 -17.23 24.92 -5.88
CA GLU A 230 -15.99 25.68 -5.68
C GLU A 230 -14.89 25.35 -6.70
N LYS A 231 -15.26 25.21 -7.98
CA LYS A 231 -14.29 25.17 -9.07
C LYS A 231 -13.30 26.33 -8.94
N GLY A 232 -12.02 26.01 -8.77
CA GLY A 232 -10.93 26.98 -8.84
C GLY A 232 -10.25 27.40 -7.53
N GLU A 233 -10.72 27.03 -6.33
CA GLU A 233 -9.93 27.31 -5.12
C GLU A 233 -8.86 26.24 -4.86
N ASP A 234 -9.18 24.97 -5.19
CA ASP A 234 -8.29 23.83 -5.00
C ASP A 234 -7.60 23.31 -6.26
N ASP A 235 -7.95 23.85 -7.42
CA ASP A 235 -7.52 23.34 -8.70
C ASP A 235 -6.15 23.89 -9.14
N GLU A 236 -5.35 23.01 -9.75
CA GLU A 236 -4.07 23.36 -10.36
C GLU A 236 -4.08 23.08 -11.87
N GLU A 237 -3.32 23.89 -12.59
CA GLU A 237 -3.12 23.70 -14.03
C GLU A 237 -1.94 22.75 -14.27
N CYS A 238 -2.22 21.56 -14.79
CA CYS A 238 -1.24 20.50 -15.01
C CYS A 238 -0.85 20.36 -16.49
N PRO A 239 0.43 20.17 -16.82
CA PRO A 239 0.84 19.83 -18.17
C PRO A 239 0.35 18.43 -18.53
N ALA A 240 -0.40 18.30 -19.63
CA ALA A 240 -1.02 17.06 -20.03
C ALA A 240 -0.50 16.59 -21.39
N HIS A 241 -0.09 15.32 -21.48
CA HIS A 241 0.25 14.65 -22.74
C HIS A 241 0.39 13.14 -22.54
N VAL A 242 0.21 12.39 -23.62
CA VAL A 242 0.38 10.94 -23.67
C VAL A 242 1.44 10.57 -24.70
N MET A 243 2.27 9.58 -24.37
CA MET A 243 3.24 8.96 -25.25
C MET A 243 3.13 7.45 -25.11
N ALA A 244 3.12 6.74 -26.23
CA ALA A 244 3.13 5.28 -26.23
C ALA A 244 4.08 4.74 -27.28
N ILE A 245 4.80 3.68 -26.95
CA ILE A 245 5.55 2.85 -27.90
C ILE A 245 4.80 1.54 -28.03
N VAL A 246 4.15 1.34 -29.17
CA VAL A 246 3.35 0.15 -29.46
C VAL A 246 3.88 -0.50 -30.71
N ALA A 247 4.26 -1.77 -30.62
CA ALA A 247 4.89 -2.52 -31.71
C ALA A 247 6.04 -1.73 -32.37
N GLN A 248 6.96 -1.20 -31.55
CA GLN A 248 8.12 -0.38 -31.97
C GLN A 248 7.77 0.97 -32.62
N THR A 249 6.48 1.32 -32.74
CA THR A 249 6.06 2.62 -33.26
C THR A 249 5.80 3.57 -32.10
N GLU A 250 6.54 4.67 -32.07
CA GLU A 250 6.30 5.74 -31.11
C GLU A 250 5.14 6.63 -31.59
N LYS A 251 4.20 6.88 -30.69
CA LYS A 251 3.10 7.83 -30.85
C LYS A 251 3.15 8.81 -29.70
N LYS A 252 2.93 10.09 -29.99
CA LYS A 252 2.91 11.19 -29.01
C LYS A 252 1.70 12.05 -29.29
N SER A 253 0.98 12.44 -28.25
CA SER A 253 -0.06 13.43 -28.36
C SER A 253 0.50 14.85 -28.41
N GLU A 254 -0.34 15.80 -28.79
CA GLU A 254 -0.10 17.20 -28.49
C GLU A 254 0.01 17.44 -26.97
N LYS A 255 0.78 18.47 -26.61
CA LYS A 255 0.89 18.94 -25.24
C LYS A 255 -0.19 19.96 -25.00
N VAL A 256 -1.10 19.64 -24.09
CA VAL A 256 -2.14 20.55 -23.64
C VAL A 256 -2.02 20.76 -22.14
N LYS A 257 -3.00 21.44 -21.57
CA LYS A 257 -3.12 21.59 -20.12
C LYS A 257 -4.47 21.10 -19.69
N CYS A 258 -4.55 20.61 -18.46
CA CYS A 258 -5.80 20.25 -17.84
C CYS A 258 -5.83 20.78 -16.40
N ILE A 259 -7.02 20.80 -15.81
CA ILE A 259 -7.28 21.41 -14.52
C ILE A 259 -7.75 20.30 -13.57
N GLY A 260 -7.13 20.21 -12.41
CA GLY A 260 -7.56 19.32 -11.33
C GLY A 260 -6.73 19.52 -10.07
N GLN A 261 -7.11 18.86 -8.99
CA GLN A 261 -6.52 19.09 -7.67
C GLN A 261 -5.08 18.57 -7.54
N PHE A 262 -4.74 17.52 -8.29
CA PHE A 262 -3.41 16.92 -8.32
C PHE A 262 -2.92 16.76 -9.75
N CYS A 263 -1.64 17.02 -9.98
CA CYS A 263 -0.96 16.62 -11.20
C CYS A 263 -0.37 15.22 -11.04
N TYR A 264 -0.59 14.37 -12.04
CA TYR A 264 -0.01 13.03 -12.07
C TYR A 264 1.03 12.86 -13.17
N THR A 265 1.95 11.94 -12.95
CA THR A 265 2.79 11.35 -14.00
C THR A 265 2.77 9.84 -13.84
N VAL A 266 2.50 9.13 -14.92
CA VAL A 266 2.58 7.66 -14.97
C VAL A 266 3.55 7.24 -16.06
N SER A 267 4.35 6.22 -15.77
CA SER A 267 5.21 5.54 -16.73
C SER A 267 5.06 4.03 -16.55
N VAL A 268 4.66 3.34 -17.60
CA VAL A 268 4.55 1.87 -17.65
C VAL A 268 5.52 1.39 -18.72
N ASN A 269 6.54 0.65 -18.33
CA ASN A 269 7.43 -0.08 -19.23
C ASN A 269 7.12 -1.56 -19.09
N ALA A 270 6.86 -2.25 -20.20
CA ALA A 270 6.56 -3.68 -20.20
C ALA A 270 7.06 -4.32 -21.49
N THR A 271 8.34 -4.70 -21.50
CA THR A 271 9.06 -5.04 -22.72
C THR A 271 8.63 -6.39 -23.31
N ASP A 272 8.20 -7.34 -22.46
CA ASP A 272 8.00 -8.74 -22.86
C ASP A 272 6.56 -9.27 -22.66
N LEU A 273 5.67 -8.47 -22.08
CA LEU A 273 4.30 -8.89 -21.73
C LEU A 273 3.24 -8.55 -22.77
N GLY A 274 3.62 -7.89 -23.87
CA GLY A 274 2.75 -7.71 -25.02
C GLY A 274 3.18 -6.56 -25.95
N PRO A 275 2.28 -6.09 -26.83
CA PRO A 275 2.63 -5.16 -27.89
C PRO A 275 2.92 -3.74 -27.40
N MET A 276 2.44 -3.36 -26.21
CA MET A 276 2.72 -2.07 -25.61
C MET A 276 4.00 -2.16 -24.79
N GLN A 277 5.08 -1.57 -25.31
CA GLN A 277 6.39 -1.61 -24.68
C GLN A 277 6.55 -0.49 -23.65
N LYS A 278 5.98 0.67 -23.97
CA LYS A 278 6.04 1.85 -23.12
C LYS A 278 4.76 2.66 -23.21
N TYR A 279 4.29 3.14 -22.08
CA TYR A 279 3.22 4.12 -21.97
C TYR A 279 3.60 5.16 -20.95
N ARG A 280 3.45 6.44 -21.29
CA ARG A 280 3.67 7.55 -20.38
C ARG A 280 2.52 8.53 -20.52
N ALA A 281 1.92 8.90 -19.42
CA ALA A 281 0.94 9.97 -19.39
C ALA A 281 1.27 10.98 -18.29
N LYS A 282 0.95 12.23 -18.58
CA LYS A 282 0.87 13.30 -17.58
C LYS A 282 -0.50 13.95 -17.71
N GLY A 283 -1.03 14.37 -16.58
CA GLY A 283 -2.35 14.98 -16.52
C GLY A 283 -2.69 15.46 -15.14
N CYS A 284 -3.99 15.60 -14.91
CA CYS A 284 -4.60 16.03 -13.68
C CYS A 284 -5.58 14.96 -13.21
N LEU A 285 -5.78 14.91 -11.90
CA LEU A 285 -6.83 14.15 -11.26
C LEU A 285 -7.47 14.99 -10.17
N THR A 286 -8.74 14.69 -9.90
CA THR A 286 -9.54 15.28 -8.85
C THR A 286 -10.22 14.15 -8.10
N PHE A 287 -10.02 14.12 -6.79
CA PHE A 287 -10.68 13.16 -5.91
C PHE A 287 -12.08 13.66 -5.55
N ASP A 288 -12.96 12.70 -5.30
CA ASP A 288 -14.27 12.95 -4.74
C ASP A 288 -14.18 13.52 -3.32
N GLU A 289 -15.23 14.22 -2.91
CA GLU A 289 -15.31 14.80 -1.56
C GLU A 289 -15.47 13.75 -0.46
N GLU A 290 -15.83 12.51 -0.80
CA GLU A 290 -15.94 11.38 0.12
C GLU A 290 -14.78 10.38 -0.06
N TYR A 291 -13.78 10.71 -0.89
CA TYR A 291 -12.66 9.82 -1.17
C TYR A 291 -11.89 9.43 0.10
N LYS A 292 -11.90 8.14 0.44
CA LYS A 292 -11.04 7.59 1.50
C LYS A 292 -9.67 7.24 0.92
N LEU A 293 -8.62 7.92 1.39
CA LEU A 293 -7.24 7.57 1.05
C LEU A 293 -6.91 6.19 1.63
N PRO A 294 -6.49 5.20 0.81
CA PRO A 294 -6.13 3.89 1.32
C PRO A 294 -4.95 3.99 2.28
N GLU A 295 -4.98 3.17 3.34
CA GLU A 295 -4.01 3.19 4.43
C GLU A 295 -2.56 3.08 3.93
N GLU A 296 -2.33 2.43 2.79
CA GLU A 296 -0.99 2.14 2.28
C GLU A 296 -0.29 3.32 1.60
N PHE A 297 -1.00 4.42 1.29
CA PHE A 297 -0.46 5.49 0.45
C PHE A 297 -0.45 6.87 1.11
N GLU A 298 0.54 7.68 0.73
CA GLU A 298 0.58 9.12 0.98
C GLU A 298 -0.21 9.88 -0.09
N PRO A 299 -0.79 11.07 0.19
CA PRO A 299 -1.54 11.85 -0.79
C PRO A 299 -0.69 12.29 -1.99
N THR A 300 0.63 12.48 -1.78
CA THR A 300 1.61 12.89 -2.79
C THR A 300 2.86 12.04 -2.68
N GLY A 301 3.63 11.94 -3.76
CA GLY A 301 4.87 11.16 -3.82
C GLY A 301 4.95 10.37 -5.12
N CYS A 302 5.99 9.57 -5.26
CA CYS A 302 6.21 8.62 -6.34
C CYS A 302 6.27 7.19 -5.80
N GLY A 303 5.54 6.28 -6.43
CA GLY A 303 5.59 4.85 -6.18
C GLY A 303 6.07 4.12 -7.42
N ILE A 304 7.03 3.20 -7.25
CA ILE A 304 7.63 2.43 -8.32
C ILE A 304 7.47 0.94 -7.99
N PHE A 305 6.81 0.22 -8.88
CA PHE A 305 6.82 -1.23 -8.91
C PHE A 305 7.77 -1.72 -10.00
N LYS A 306 8.62 -2.70 -9.67
CA LYS A 306 9.50 -3.40 -10.62
C LYS A 306 9.37 -4.90 -10.42
N GLY A 307 9.01 -5.63 -11.47
CA GLY A 307 8.92 -7.09 -11.43
C GLY A 307 8.46 -7.72 -12.74
N GLY A 308 9.00 -8.89 -13.08
CA GLY A 308 8.58 -9.71 -14.22
C GLY A 308 8.70 -8.99 -15.57
N GLY A 309 9.71 -8.14 -15.74
CA GLY A 309 9.89 -7.32 -16.95
C GLY A 309 8.88 -6.16 -17.07
N VAL A 310 8.17 -5.84 -15.98
CA VAL A 310 7.26 -4.70 -15.86
C VAL A 310 7.83 -3.70 -14.87
N GLU A 311 7.84 -2.43 -15.27
CA GLU A 311 8.13 -1.31 -14.39
C GLU A 311 6.98 -0.31 -14.48
N VAL A 312 6.40 0.04 -13.34
CA VAL A 312 5.30 0.99 -13.24
C VAL A 312 5.69 2.05 -12.23
N GLU A 313 5.76 3.29 -12.69
CA GLU A 313 5.96 4.46 -11.87
C GLU A 313 4.67 5.30 -11.90
N LEU A 314 4.16 5.67 -10.73
CA LEU A 314 3.10 6.64 -10.55
C LEU A 314 3.59 7.73 -9.59
N CYS A 315 3.51 8.98 -10.02
CA CYS A 315 3.78 10.13 -9.19
C CYS A 315 2.54 11.02 -9.09
N LEU A 316 2.21 11.46 -7.89
CA LEU A 316 1.16 12.43 -7.59
C LEU A 316 1.74 13.63 -6.88
N SER A 317 1.36 14.83 -7.32
CA SER A 317 1.86 16.07 -6.77
C SER A 317 0.81 17.16 -6.83
N THR A 318 0.79 18.02 -5.82
CA THR A 318 0.01 19.26 -5.79
C THR A 318 0.78 20.27 -4.96
N LYS A 319 0.67 21.56 -5.29
CA LYS A 319 1.15 22.65 -4.43
C LYS A 319 0.06 23.12 -3.48
N ASN A 320 -1.19 22.69 -3.69
CA ASN A 320 -2.31 23.04 -2.86
C ASN A 320 -2.34 22.22 -1.57
N LYS A 321 -2.00 22.89 -0.46
CA LYS A 321 -2.03 22.27 0.87
C LYS A 321 -3.43 21.86 1.30
N ARG A 322 -4.49 22.58 0.89
CA ARG A 322 -5.87 22.23 1.25
C ARG A 322 -6.30 20.92 0.61
N ALA A 323 -5.91 20.69 -0.65
CA ALA A 323 -6.15 19.41 -1.32
C ALA A 323 -5.46 18.25 -0.57
N ILE A 324 -4.22 18.46 -0.09
CA ILE A 324 -3.50 17.47 0.74
C ILE A 324 -4.21 17.26 2.09
N ASP A 325 -4.59 18.35 2.76
CA ASP A 325 -5.20 18.32 4.09
C ASP A 325 -6.58 17.66 4.05
N ARG A 326 -7.38 17.87 2.98
CA ARG A 326 -8.67 17.18 2.78
C ARG A 326 -8.49 15.68 2.68
N VAL A 327 -7.61 15.23 1.79
CA VAL A 327 -7.34 13.80 1.59
C VAL A 327 -6.81 13.14 2.87
N ARG A 328 -6.03 13.86 3.68
CA ARG A 328 -5.56 13.39 5.00
C ARG A 328 -6.61 13.43 6.10
N ALA A 329 -7.59 14.34 6.02
CA ALA A 329 -8.65 14.43 7.02
C ALA A 329 -9.56 13.20 6.95
N GLN A 330 -9.82 12.71 5.74
CA GLN A 330 -10.64 11.51 5.50
C GLN A 330 -10.00 10.21 6.02
N GLU A 331 -8.67 10.15 6.15
CA GLU A 331 -7.97 9.03 6.78
C GLU A 331 -8.28 8.90 8.28
N LYS A 332 -8.49 10.02 9.00
CA LYS A 332 -8.52 10.06 10.47
C LYS A 332 -9.87 9.74 11.11
N VAL A 333 -10.95 9.68 10.33
CA VAL A 333 -12.31 9.49 10.86
C VAL A 333 -12.58 8.02 11.23
N ASN A 334 -11.68 7.09 10.87
CA ASN A 334 -12.10 5.73 10.52
C ASN A 334 -11.90 4.53 11.49
N PRO A 335 -11.31 4.57 12.71
CA PRO A 335 -11.24 3.31 13.47
C PRO A 335 -12.58 2.84 14.06
N VAL A 336 -13.57 3.72 14.21
CA VAL A 336 -14.80 3.43 14.99
C VAL A 336 -16.05 3.34 14.11
N GLU A 337 -16.15 4.16 13.06
CA GLU A 337 -17.33 4.16 12.18
C GLU A 337 -17.33 2.97 11.19
N GLU A 338 -16.16 2.51 10.73
CA GLU A 338 -16.07 1.31 9.86
C GLU A 338 -16.42 0.01 10.59
N GLU A 339 -16.11 -0.11 11.89
CA GLU A 339 -16.55 -1.27 12.68
C GLU A 339 -18.08 -1.26 12.86
N GLU A 340 -18.71 -0.08 13.01
CA GLU A 340 -20.16 0.04 13.15
C GLU A 340 -20.93 -0.15 11.83
N GLU A 341 -20.38 0.29 10.68
CA GLU A 341 -21.00 0.05 9.36
C GLU A 341 -20.88 -1.41 8.92
N GLU A 342 -19.73 -2.06 9.16
CA GLU A 342 -19.59 -3.50 8.89
C GLU A 342 -20.52 -4.37 9.75
N GLU A 343 -20.80 -3.95 11.00
CA GLU A 343 -21.78 -4.65 11.84
C GLU A 343 -23.21 -4.47 11.32
N LYS A 344 -23.58 -3.27 10.85
CA LYS A 344 -24.92 -3.00 10.29
C LYS A 344 -25.17 -3.74 8.98
N GLU A 345 -24.21 -3.79 8.05
CA GLU A 345 -24.37 -4.57 6.81
C GLU A 345 -24.51 -6.07 7.10
N LYS A 346 -23.79 -6.60 8.11
CA LYS A 346 -23.92 -8.01 8.53
C LYS A 346 -25.26 -8.32 9.18
N GLU A 347 -25.88 -7.36 9.86
CA GLU A 347 -27.23 -7.51 10.41
C GLU A 347 -28.30 -7.49 9.31
N GLU A 348 -28.23 -6.56 8.34
CA GLU A 348 -29.18 -6.49 7.22
C GLU A 348 -29.12 -7.76 6.33
N GLU A 349 -27.92 -8.26 6.01
CA GLU A 349 -27.75 -9.48 5.20
C GLU A 349 -28.25 -10.74 5.95
N GLN A 350 -28.27 -10.72 7.30
CA GLN A 350 -28.86 -11.77 8.11
C GLN A 350 -30.40 -11.70 8.17
N GLU A 351 -30.99 -10.51 8.12
CA GLU A 351 -32.44 -10.33 8.08
C GLU A 351 -33.01 -10.76 6.73
N GLU A 352 -32.40 -10.38 5.61
CA GLU A 352 -32.84 -10.82 4.27
C GLU A 352 -32.81 -12.36 4.13
N ARG A 353 -31.79 -13.02 4.68
CA ARG A 353 -31.71 -14.49 4.70
C ARG A 353 -32.74 -15.18 5.59
N LYS A 354 -33.26 -14.49 6.60
CA LYS A 354 -34.34 -15.03 7.45
C LYS A 354 -35.69 -14.91 6.74
N GLU A 355 -35.93 -13.80 6.04
CA GLU A 355 -37.17 -13.60 5.28
C GLU A 355 -37.29 -14.58 4.10
N GLU A 356 -36.23 -14.83 3.32
CA GLU A 356 -36.26 -15.84 2.25
C GLU A 356 -36.55 -17.25 2.78
N ARG A 357 -36.11 -17.57 4.00
CA ARG A 357 -36.30 -18.89 4.62
C ARG A 357 -37.69 -19.09 5.21
N GLU A 358 -38.40 -18.01 5.52
CA GLU A 358 -39.80 -18.06 5.96
C GLU A 358 -40.78 -18.14 4.78
N GLU A 359 -40.47 -17.55 3.62
CA GLU A 359 -41.29 -17.69 2.41
C GLU A 359 -41.26 -19.12 1.82
N GLU A 360 -40.16 -19.86 1.93
CA GLU A 360 -40.09 -21.26 1.46
C GLU A 360 -40.89 -22.26 2.31
N ARG A 361 -41.26 -21.93 3.56
CA ARG A 361 -42.05 -22.81 4.45
C ARG A 361 -43.57 -22.69 4.27
N GLY A 362 -44.05 -21.79 3.42
CA GLY A 362 -45.48 -21.55 3.18
C GLY A 362 -46.19 -22.53 2.22
N LYS A 363 -45.48 -23.45 1.56
CA LYS A 363 -46.09 -24.39 0.59
C LYS A 363 -46.11 -25.83 1.13
N SER A 364 -47.18 -26.16 1.86
CA SER A 364 -47.56 -27.55 2.15
C SER A 364 -48.12 -28.25 0.90
N PRO A 365 -47.67 -29.47 0.55
CA PRO A 365 -48.43 -30.40 -0.28
C PRO A 365 -49.27 -31.34 0.60
N LYS A 366 -50.55 -31.47 0.26
CA LYS A 366 -51.47 -32.49 0.80
C LYS A 366 -51.21 -33.87 0.17
N GLU A 367 -51.35 -34.89 1.02
CA GLU A 367 -51.82 -36.27 0.77
C GLU A 367 -51.18 -37.12 -0.34
N GLU A 368 -50.56 -38.24 0.05
CA GLU A 368 -51.15 -39.57 -0.19
C GLU A 368 -50.52 -40.68 0.68
N GLU A 369 -51.38 -41.61 1.08
CA GLU A 369 -51.20 -42.68 2.06
C GLU A 369 -51.16 -44.05 1.34
N LYS A 370 -50.18 -44.94 1.61
CA LYS A 370 -50.40 -46.35 2.07
C LYS A 370 -49.27 -47.37 1.78
N SER A 371 -48.99 -48.12 2.86
CA SER A 371 -48.58 -49.54 2.95
C SER A 371 -47.11 -49.87 2.66
N ARG A 372 -46.41 -50.80 3.34
CA ARG A 372 -46.84 -51.96 4.16
C ARG A 372 -45.60 -52.55 4.91
N ARG A 373 -45.78 -52.98 6.18
CA ARG A 373 -45.14 -54.12 6.92
C ARG A 373 -43.60 -54.21 7.03
N GLU A 374 -42.96 -54.78 8.05
CA GLU A 374 -43.19 -55.20 9.45
C GLU A 374 -41.83 -55.81 9.90
N SER A 375 -41.64 -56.04 11.21
CA SER A 375 -40.54 -56.79 11.88
C SER A 375 -39.29 -55.99 12.25
N SER A 376 -38.67 -56.11 13.44
CA SER A 376 -39.00 -56.62 14.78
C SER A 376 -37.74 -56.41 15.67
N GLY A 377 -37.92 -56.34 17.00
CA GLY A 377 -36.84 -56.38 18.02
C GLY A 377 -36.83 -55.15 18.95
N GLU A 378 -37.53 -55.15 20.10
CA GLU A 378 -37.00 -55.49 21.46
C GLU A 378 -35.74 -54.66 21.85
N LYS A 379 -35.63 -53.92 22.98
CA LYS A 379 -36.22 -54.00 24.33
C LYS A 379 -36.00 -52.69 25.11
N ASN A 380 -37.00 -52.38 25.97
CA ASN A 380 -36.94 -51.77 27.31
C ASN A 380 -36.14 -50.49 27.59
N ASP A 381 -36.86 -49.42 27.96
CA ASP A 381 -36.36 -48.34 28.82
C ASP A 381 -37.32 -48.05 29.98
N LYS A 382 -36.75 -47.95 31.19
CA LYS A 382 -37.45 -47.70 32.46
C LYS A 382 -36.95 -46.38 33.06
N LYS A 383 -37.88 -45.45 33.21
CA LYS A 383 -38.05 -44.44 34.28
C LYS A 383 -36.86 -43.55 34.73
N LYS A 384 -37.14 -42.25 34.59
CA LYS A 384 -37.03 -41.13 35.57
C LYS A 384 -35.63 -40.70 36.06
N GLY A 385 -35.30 -39.43 35.82
CA GLY A 385 -34.36 -38.67 36.65
C GLY A 385 -34.14 -37.24 36.19
N LYS A 386 -34.42 -36.27 37.05
CA LYS A 386 -34.27 -34.81 36.90
C LYS A 386 -32.81 -34.39 36.64
N ALA A 387 -32.60 -33.26 35.95
CA ALA A 387 -32.11 -31.98 36.52
C ALA A 387 -31.17 -31.17 35.60
N LYS A 388 -31.49 -29.86 35.54
CA LYS A 388 -30.65 -28.66 35.56
C LYS A 388 -29.53 -28.44 34.51
N ALA A 389 -29.68 -27.30 33.84
CA ALA A 389 -28.67 -26.61 33.04
C ALA A 389 -27.41 -26.23 33.84
N PRO A 390 -26.22 -26.23 33.21
CA PRO A 390 -25.04 -25.56 33.73
C PRO A 390 -24.90 -24.15 33.16
N SER A 391 -24.89 -23.17 34.06
CA SER A 391 -24.37 -21.81 33.87
C SER A 391 -22.83 -21.85 33.87
N TYR A 392 -22.18 -21.31 32.83
CA TYR A 392 -20.74 -21.05 32.84
C TYR A 392 -20.49 -19.62 33.31
N ILE A 393 -19.83 -19.53 34.46
CA ILE A 393 -19.25 -18.34 35.07
C ILE A 393 -17.82 -18.24 34.53
N PHE A 394 -17.45 -17.15 33.87
CA PHE A 394 -16.05 -16.82 33.63
C PHE A 394 -15.54 -15.98 34.79
N ASP A 395 -14.56 -16.55 35.49
CA ASP A 395 -13.87 -15.98 36.62
C ASP A 395 -13.13 -14.69 36.24
N LYS A 396 -13.33 -13.68 37.09
CA LYS A 396 -12.65 -12.40 37.09
C LYS A 396 -11.25 -12.61 37.67
N THR A 397 -10.20 -12.49 36.87
CA THR A 397 -8.81 -12.52 37.35
C THR A 397 -8.52 -11.29 38.22
N PRO A 398 -7.87 -11.46 39.40
CA PRO A 398 -7.43 -10.34 40.21
C PRO A 398 -6.17 -9.71 39.61
N THR A 399 -6.24 -8.39 39.43
CA THR A 399 -5.16 -7.50 39.01
C THR A 399 -3.95 -7.64 39.95
N GLN A 400 -2.79 -8.07 39.43
CA GLN A 400 -1.52 -8.02 40.14
C GLN A 400 -0.94 -6.60 40.08
N ALA A 401 -0.38 -6.14 41.20
CA ALA A 401 0.35 -4.89 41.33
C ALA A 401 1.68 -4.92 40.54
N PRO A 402 2.18 -3.77 40.06
CA PRO A 402 3.44 -3.71 39.32
C PRO A 402 4.62 -4.14 40.19
N ILE A 403 5.42 -5.06 39.67
CA ILE A 403 6.70 -5.50 40.23
C ILE A 403 7.68 -4.32 40.12
N PRO A 404 8.40 -3.95 41.19
CA PRO A 404 9.40 -2.89 41.10
C PRO A 404 10.59 -3.39 40.27
N ASP A 405 11.01 -2.58 39.30
CA ASP A 405 12.15 -2.85 38.43
C ASP A 405 13.42 -3.19 39.22
N ASP A 406 14.07 -4.29 38.85
CA ASP A 406 15.41 -4.64 39.31
C ASP A 406 16.43 -3.61 38.78
N SER A 407 16.62 -2.52 39.55
CA SER A 407 17.61 -1.45 39.35
C SER A 407 19.05 -1.94 39.17
N ASN A 408 19.34 -3.22 39.43
CA ASN A 408 20.67 -3.80 39.27
C ASN A 408 20.95 -4.28 37.85
N THR A 409 19.94 -4.69 37.07
CA THR A 409 20.14 -5.25 35.73
C THR A 409 20.54 -4.16 34.73
N THR A 410 19.93 -2.99 34.83
CA THR A 410 20.28 -1.80 34.05
C THR A 410 21.66 -1.26 34.43
N MET A 411 22.03 -1.24 35.71
CA MET A 411 23.39 -0.86 36.14
C MET A 411 24.45 -1.83 35.61
N VAL A 412 24.20 -3.13 35.63
CA VAL A 412 25.11 -4.14 35.09
C VAL A 412 25.26 -3.97 33.56
N ALA A 413 24.17 -3.76 32.84
CA ALA A 413 24.21 -3.51 31.39
C ALA A 413 25.04 -2.27 31.02
N VAL A 414 24.90 -1.18 31.79
CA VAL A 414 25.70 0.04 31.60
C VAL A 414 27.18 -0.20 31.91
N PHE A 415 27.51 -0.94 32.96
CA PHE A 415 28.90 -1.28 33.29
C PHE A 415 29.57 -2.14 32.20
N VAL A 416 28.85 -3.12 31.64
CA VAL A 416 29.37 -3.95 30.55
C VAL A 416 29.64 -3.11 29.29
N LEU A 417 28.74 -2.18 28.95
CA LEU A 417 28.93 -1.26 27.83
C LEU A 417 30.17 -0.38 28.02
N ILE A 418 30.38 0.17 29.22
CA ILE A 418 31.57 0.99 29.52
C ILE A 418 32.86 0.19 29.36
N ILE A 419 32.90 -1.05 29.85
CA ILE A 419 34.07 -1.94 29.70
C ILE A 419 34.36 -2.21 28.21
N LEU A 420 33.34 -2.46 27.40
CA LEU A 420 33.51 -2.68 25.96
C LEU A 420 34.05 -1.43 25.24
N CYS A 421 33.61 -0.23 25.62
CA CYS A 421 34.13 1.03 25.07
C CYS A 421 35.61 1.27 25.45
N ILE A 422 36.01 0.95 26.68
CA ILE A 422 37.41 1.05 27.13
C ILE A 422 38.30 0.05 26.37
N LEU A 423 37.82 -1.18 26.17
CA LEU A 423 38.55 -2.18 25.40
C LEU A 423 38.69 -1.80 23.92
N GLY A 424 37.60 -1.31 23.30
CA GLY A 424 37.61 -0.84 21.92
C GLY A 424 38.56 0.33 21.68
N SER A 425 38.51 1.34 22.56
CA SER A 425 39.42 2.49 22.50
C SER A 425 40.89 2.10 22.73
N GLY A 426 41.15 1.16 23.64
CA GLY A 426 42.49 0.59 23.85
C GLY A 426 43.04 -0.15 22.62
N ILE A 427 42.21 -0.89 21.89
CA ILE A 427 42.60 -1.57 20.65
C ILE A 427 42.95 -0.56 19.56
N VAL A 428 42.11 0.45 19.34
CA VAL A 428 42.38 1.51 18.34
C VAL A 428 43.67 2.25 18.67
N TRP A 429 43.85 2.62 19.94
CA TRP A 429 45.08 3.29 20.40
C TRP A 429 46.33 2.41 20.20
N LYS A 430 46.24 1.10 20.47
CA LYS A 430 47.33 0.15 20.21
C LYS A 430 47.67 0.04 18.73
N PHE A 431 46.68 0.02 17.83
CA PHE A 431 46.92 0.02 16.39
C PHE A 431 47.55 1.32 15.90
N GLU A 432 47.15 2.47 16.47
CA GLU A 432 47.73 3.76 16.12
C GLU A 432 49.18 3.90 16.63
N LEU A 433 49.46 3.41 17.84
CA LEU A 433 50.81 3.33 18.40
C LEU A 433 51.72 2.45 17.52
N HIS A 434 51.22 1.30 17.06
CA HIS A 434 51.96 0.43 16.13
C HIS A 434 52.25 1.12 14.79
N LYS A 435 51.32 1.93 14.26
CA LYS A 435 51.56 2.72 13.05
C LYS A 435 52.64 3.79 13.27
N LYS A 436 52.64 4.47 14.42
CA LYS A 436 53.64 5.50 14.73
C LYS A 436 55.04 4.92 14.97
N LEU A 437 55.14 3.79 15.68
CA LEU A 437 56.42 3.09 15.88
C LEU A 437 57.01 2.55 14.57
N LYS A 438 56.17 2.08 13.64
CA LYS A 438 56.65 1.62 12.32
C LYS A 438 57.17 2.76 11.44
N ARG A 439 56.62 3.98 11.52
CA ARG A 439 57.16 5.14 10.79
C ARG A 439 58.50 5.63 11.34
N GLY A 440 58.69 5.58 12.67
CA GLY A 440 59.95 6.02 13.30
C GLY A 440 61.19 5.22 12.88
N ASN A 441 61.04 3.95 12.48
CA ASN A 441 62.18 3.12 12.03
C ASN A 441 62.53 3.28 10.54
N TYR A 442 61.69 3.91 9.72
CA TYR A 442 61.98 4.11 8.29
C TYR A 442 62.73 5.42 8.00
N ASP A 443 62.72 6.40 8.91
CA ASP A 443 63.38 7.70 8.71
C ASP A 443 64.87 7.73 9.12
N SER A 444 65.48 6.58 9.46
CA SER A 444 66.93 6.49 9.78
C SER A 444 67.80 5.81 8.72
N VAL A 445 67.24 5.38 7.58
CA VAL A 445 67.99 4.64 6.54
C VAL A 445 68.02 5.37 5.17
N ALA A 446 67.40 6.56 5.06
CA ALA A 446 67.40 7.35 3.82
C ALA A 446 68.13 8.70 3.97
N GLY A 447 69.16 8.75 4.82
CA GLY A 447 70.12 9.85 4.89
C GLY A 447 71.53 9.31 4.68
N GLY A 448 71.90 9.12 3.41
CA GLY A 448 73.20 8.68 2.93
C GLY A 448 73.27 8.80 1.42
#